data_AF-A0A3S1ZW32-F1
#
_entry.id   AF-A0A3S1ZW32-F1
#
_cell.length_a   1.000
_cell.length_b   1.000
_cell.length_c   1.000
_cell.angle_alpha   90.00
_cell.angle_beta   90.00
_cell.angle_gamma   90.00
#
_symmetry.space_group_name_H-M   'P 1'
#
loop_
_entity.id
_entity.type
_entity.pdbx_description
1 polymer ?
#
loop_
_entity_poly.entity_id
_entity_poly.type
_entity_poly.pdbx_seq_one_letter_code
_entity_poly.pdbx_strand_id
1 'polypeptide(L)'
;VDIVAERRKMSREQALVLADGSIFTGRQGVANGLIDAVGGETVAVDWLATKGVDAKLKVVEWKDTERRSGFLFSKAMAQTIGSALGLPAYSSDVIHELGADRLFLDGLVSVWHP
;
A
#
# COMPACT_ATOMS: atom_id res chain seq x y z
N VAL A 1 21.18 -6.46 4.49
CA VAL A 1 21.39 -7.06 3.14
C VAL A 1 20.85 -8.48 3.03
N ASP A 2 20.52 -9.13 4.15
CA ASP A 2 20.25 -10.58 4.20
C ASP A 2 18.98 -10.98 3.44
N ILE A 3 17.93 -10.14 3.46
CA ILE A 3 16.71 -10.36 2.65
C ILE A 3 17.03 -10.46 1.16
N VAL A 4 17.89 -9.58 0.65
CA VAL A 4 18.28 -9.59 -0.77
C VAL A 4 19.12 -10.83 -1.07
N ALA A 5 20.06 -11.17 -0.18
CA ALA A 5 20.89 -12.35 -0.31
C ALA A 5 20.05 -13.63 -0.43
N GLU A 6 19.10 -13.81 0.49
CA GLU A 6 18.20 -14.96 0.52
C GLU A 6 17.28 -15.00 -0.71
N ARG A 7 16.55 -13.92 -0.98
CA ARG A 7 15.53 -13.88 -2.05
C ARG A 7 16.12 -13.94 -3.45
N ARG A 8 17.32 -13.41 -3.63
CA ARG A 8 18.03 -13.41 -4.92
C ARG A 8 19.05 -14.54 -5.03
N LYS A 9 19.12 -15.44 -4.03
CA LYS A 9 20.03 -16.59 -3.99
C LYS A 9 21.49 -16.20 -4.24
N MET A 10 21.91 -15.06 -3.67
CA MET A 10 23.29 -14.57 -3.74
C MET A 10 23.97 -14.75 -2.39
N SER A 11 25.29 -14.88 -2.38
CA SER A 11 26.04 -14.92 -1.12
C SER A 11 25.89 -13.58 -0.40
N ARG A 12 26.08 -13.59 0.93
CA ARG A 12 26.01 -12.36 1.71
C ARG A 12 27.09 -11.36 1.28
N GLU A 13 28.27 -11.84 0.89
CA GLU A 13 29.36 -11.01 0.38
C GLU A 13 28.98 -10.35 -0.95
N GLN A 14 28.36 -11.08 -1.87
CA GLN A 14 27.88 -10.53 -3.13
C GLN A 14 26.82 -9.44 -2.90
N ALA A 15 25.87 -9.69 -1.99
CA ALA A 15 24.86 -8.71 -1.63
C ALA A 15 25.46 -7.45 -0.99
N LEU A 16 26.50 -7.59 -0.17
CA LEU A 16 27.21 -6.46 0.46
C LEU A 16 27.91 -5.57 -0.56
N VAL A 17 28.55 -6.15 -1.58
CA VAL A 17 29.24 -5.40 -2.64
C VAL A 17 28.26 -4.48 -3.39
N LEU A 18 27.02 -4.91 -3.55
CA LEU A 18 25.97 -4.14 -4.24
C LEU A 18 25.22 -3.16 -3.31
N ALA A 19 25.48 -3.20 -2.01
CA ALA A 19 24.73 -2.47 -0.98
C ALA A 19 25.47 -1.21 -0.48
N ASP A 20 26.13 -0.49 -1.39
CA ASP A 20 26.84 0.77 -1.11
C ASP A 20 25.96 2.03 -1.25
N GLY A 21 24.69 1.85 -1.62
CA GLY A 21 23.74 2.95 -1.89
C GLY A 21 23.70 3.40 -3.35
N SER A 22 24.47 2.76 -4.24
CA SER A 22 24.45 3.04 -5.68
C SER A 22 23.09 2.75 -6.31
N ILE A 23 22.72 3.57 -7.30
CA ILE A 23 21.51 3.40 -8.10
C ILE A 23 21.88 2.66 -9.39
N PHE A 24 21.12 1.62 -9.71
CA PHE A 24 21.32 0.82 -10.91
C PHE A 24 20.19 1.05 -11.93
N THR A 25 20.55 1.11 -13.21
CA THR A 25 19.58 1.00 -14.30
C THR A 25 19.00 -0.42 -14.37
N GLY A 26 17.84 -0.61 -15.00
CA GLY A 26 17.23 -1.94 -15.13
C GLY A 26 18.17 -2.99 -15.76
N ARG A 27 18.93 -2.60 -16.80
CA ARG A 27 19.92 -3.50 -17.43
C ARG A 27 21.02 -3.94 -16.46
N GLN A 28 21.53 -3.01 -15.64
CA GLN A 28 22.50 -3.32 -14.59
C GLN A 28 21.87 -4.18 -13.48
N GLY A 29 20.60 -3.93 -13.13
CA GLY A 29 19.86 -4.72 -12.16
C GLY A 29 19.76 -6.20 -12.56
N VAL A 30 19.50 -6.48 -13.84
CA VAL A 30 19.52 -7.87 -14.36
C VAL A 30 20.93 -8.45 -14.29
N ALA A 31 21.95 -7.71 -14.76
CA ALA A 31 23.34 -8.17 -14.75
C ALA A 31 23.87 -8.47 -13.34
N ASN A 32 23.44 -7.70 -12.34
CA ASN A 32 23.78 -7.87 -10.93
C ASN A 32 22.85 -8.87 -10.21
N GLY A 33 21.87 -9.46 -10.92
CA GLY A 33 20.92 -10.42 -10.34
C GLY A 33 19.93 -9.81 -9.34
N LEU A 34 19.77 -8.48 -9.32
CA LEU A 34 18.83 -7.76 -8.44
C LEU A 34 17.38 -7.86 -8.92
N ILE A 35 17.16 -7.96 -10.22
CA ILE A 35 15.84 -8.18 -10.85
C ILE A 35 15.93 -9.29 -11.90
N ASP A 36 14.80 -9.89 -12.25
CA ASP A 36 14.76 -11.05 -13.15
C ASP A 36 14.74 -10.66 -14.64
N ALA A 37 14.07 -9.56 -14.98
CA ALA A 37 13.95 -9.07 -16.34
C ALA A 37 13.62 -7.57 -16.38
N VAL A 38 13.79 -6.95 -17.55
CA VAL A 38 13.35 -5.59 -17.83
C VAL A 38 12.17 -5.65 -18.80
N GLY A 39 11.07 -4.96 -18.47
CA GLY A 39 9.88 -4.92 -19.31
C GLY A 39 8.83 -3.95 -18.77
N GLY A 40 7.80 -3.70 -19.57
CA GLY A 40 6.61 -2.94 -19.16
C GLY A 40 5.49 -3.84 -18.64
N GLU A 41 4.28 -3.29 -18.51
CA GLU A 41 3.11 -4.01 -17.98
C GLU A 41 2.80 -5.30 -18.74
N THR A 42 2.85 -5.29 -20.07
CA THR A 42 2.61 -6.50 -20.89
C THR A 42 3.54 -7.65 -20.51
N VAL A 43 4.83 -7.36 -20.30
CA VAL A 43 5.82 -8.38 -19.91
C VAL A 43 5.51 -8.92 -18.51
N ALA A 44 5.06 -8.06 -17.60
CA ALA A 44 4.67 -8.48 -16.26
C ALA A 44 3.40 -9.37 -16.27
N VAL A 45 2.41 -9.03 -17.10
CA VAL A 45 1.19 -9.85 -17.29
C VAL A 45 1.54 -11.22 -17.90
N ASP A 46 2.40 -11.24 -18.93
CA ASP A 46 2.86 -12.48 -19.55
C ASP A 46 3.62 -13.35 -18.53
N TRP A 47 4.45 -12.74 -17.68
CA TRP A 47 5.13 -13.45 -16.60
C TRP A 47 4.14 -14.03 -15.58
N LEU A 48 3.12 -13.27 -15.16
CA LEU A 48 2.06 -13.76 -14.27
C LEU A 48 1.28 -14.92 -14.90
N ALA A 49 1.09 -14.92 -16.22
CA ALA A 49 0.48 -16.04 -16.93
C ALA A 49 1.27 -17.34 -16.78
N THR A 50 2.61 -17.26 -16.77
CA THR A 50 3.46 -18.43 -16.46
C THR A 50 3.31 -18.93 -15.02
N LYS A 51 2.73 -18.12 -14.13
CA LYS A 51 2.45 -18.45 -12.72
C LYS A 51 1.01 -18.91 -12.49
N GLY A 52 0.22 -19.09 -13.55
CA GLY A 52 -1.16 -19.58 -13.46
C GLY A 52 -2.22 -18.48 -13.29
N VAL A 53 -1.86 -17.22 -13.50
CA VAL A 53 -2.82 -16.10 -13.53
C VAL A 53 -3.36 -15.93 -14.95
N ASP A 54 -4.67 -15.82 -15.14
CA ASP A 54 -5.22 -15.61 -16.50
C ASP A 54 -4.81 -14.23 -17.04
N ALA A 55 -4.13 -14.20 -18.19
CA ALA A 55 -3.67 -12.97 -18.86
C ALA A 55 -4.82 -12.05 -19.32
N LYS A 56 -6.05 -12.57 -19.39
CA LYS A 56 -7.25 -11.80 -19.76
C LYS A 56 -7.88 -11.07 -18.58
N LEU A 57 -7.38 -11.26 -17.37
CA LEU A 57 -7.88 -10.55 -16.21
C LEU A 57 -7.69 -9.04 -16.39
N LYS A 58 -8.70 -8.29 -15.94
CA LYS A 58 -8.65 -6.84 -15.98
C LYS A 58 -7.60 -6.34 -14.97
N VAL A 59 -6.60 -5.62 -15.46
CA VAL A 59 -5.67 -4.86 -14.61
C VAL A 59 -6.41 -3.64 -14.06
N VAL A 60 -6.45 -3.50 -12.73
CA VAL A 60 -7.10 -2.38 -12.04
C VAL A 60 -6.04 -1.62 -11.27
N GLU A 61 -5.83 -0.36 -11.65
CA GLU A 61 -5.00 0.56 -10.88
C GLU A 61 -5.76 0.98 -9.61
N TRP A 62 -5.23 0.64 -8.44
CA TRP A 62 -5.76 1.13 -7.17
C TRP A 62 -5.13 2.47 -6.84
N LYS A 63 -5.97 3.49 -6.63
CA LYS A 63 -5.56 4.81 -6.13
C LYS A 63 -6.22 5.03 -4.80
N ASP A 64 -5.43 5.49 -3.82
CA ASP A 64 -5.97 5.92 -2.54
C ASP A 64 -6.77 7.20 -2.74
N THR A 65 -8.09 7.05 -2.93
CA THR A 65 -9.00 8.18 -2.91
C THR A 65 -9.29 8.48 -1.44
N GLU A 66 -8.39 9.20 -0.78
CA GLU A 66 -8.65 9.71 0.56
C GLU A 66 -9.96 10.52 0.52
N ARG A 67 -11.03 9.98 1.12
CA ARG A 67 -12.35 10.61 1.21
C ARG A 67 -12.34 11.75 2.23
N ARG A 68 -11.43 12.73 2.13
CA ARG A 68 -11.45 13.91 3.00
C ARG A 68 -12.69 14.79 2.76
N SER A 69 -13.21 14.80 1.54
CA SER A 69 -14.36 15.63 1.15
C SER A 69 -15.67 15.24 1.86
N GLY A 70 -15.97 13.94 1.97
CA GLY A 70 -17.24 13.46 2.55
C GLY A 70 -17.35 13.72 4.05
N PHE A 71 -16.23 13.61 4.77
CA PHE A 71 -16.18 13.77 6.23
C PHE A 71 -16.47 15.20 6.69
N LEU A 72 -16.01 16.21 5.92
CA LEU A 72 -16.25 17.62 6.25
C LEU A 72 -17.73 18.00 6.06
N PHE A 73 -18.36 17.52 4.98
CA PHE A 73 -19.77 17.77 4.71
C PHE A 73 -20.67 17.08 5.74
N SER A 74 -20.39 15.82 6.08
CA SER A 74 -21.16 15.11 7.11
C SER A 74 -21.02 15.77 8.48
N LYS A 75 -19.83 16.29 8.82
CA LYS A 75 -19.61 17.02 10.07
C LYS A 75 -20.41 18.34 10.13
N ALA A 76 -20.40 19.12 9.05
CA ALA A 76 -21.17 20.36 8.97
C ALA A 76 -22.69 20.11 9.07
N MET A 77 -23.19 19.06 8.39
CA MET A 77 -24.60 18.66 8.47
C MET A 77 -24.99 18.23 9.89
N ALA A 78 -24.18 17.37 10.52
CA ALA A 78 -24.42 16.89 11.88
C ALA A 78 -24.42 18.02 12.91
N GLN A 79 -23.52 19.01 12.76
CA GLN A 79 -23.50 20.20 13.61
C GLN A 79 -24.75 21.07 13.43
N THR A 80 -25.25 21.21 12.19
CA THR A 80 -26.45 21.99 11.89
C THR A 80 -27.72 21.33 12.45
N ILE A 81 -27.84 20.01 12.31
CA ILE A 81 -28.96 19.25 12.86
C ILE A 81 -28.89 19.23 14.40
N GLY A 82 -27.70 19.01 14.96
CA GLY A 82 -27.48 19.00 16.41
C GLY A 82 -27.84 20.32 17.06
N SER A 83 -27.44 21.46 16.48
CA SER A 83 -27.79 22.78 17.02
C SER A 83 -29.28 23.08 16.95
N ALA A 84 -29.97 22.65 15.87
CA ALA A 84 -31.42 22.77 15.75
C ALA A 84 -32.18 21.95 16.81
N LEU A 85 -31.61 20.82 17.25
CA LEU A 85 -32.15 19.95 18.30
C LEU A 85 -31.68 20.34 19.71
N GLY A 86 -30.93 21.44 19.85
CA GLY A 86 -30.42 21.93 21.14
C GLY A 86 -29.24 21.14 21.71
N LEU A 87 -28.58 20.30 20.89
CA LEU A 87 -27.39 19.56 21.29
C LEU A 87 -26.15 20.47 21.20
N PRO A 88 -25.31 20.56 22.25
CA PRO A 88 -24.10 21.37 22.21
C PRO A 88 -23.09 20.79 21.21
N ALA A 89 -22.35 21.66 20.51
CA ALA A 89 -21.36 21.30 19.47
C ALA A 89 -20.28 20.30 19.97
N TYR A 90 -20.02 20.29 21.28
CA TYR A 90 -19.08 19.39 21.97
C TYR A 90 -19.58 17.94 22.10
N SER A 91 -20.85 17.65 21.80
CA SER A 91 -21.37 16.27 21.82
C SER A 91 -20.76 15.36 20.75
N SER A 92 -20.19 15.95 19.68
CA SER A 92 -19.48 15.20 18.64
C SER A 92 -18.15 14.60 19.12
N ASP A 93 -17.45 15.26 20.04
CA ASP A 93 -16.19 14.75 20.61
C ASP A 93 -16.42 13.52 21.51
N VAL A 94 -17.57 13.47 22.20
CA VAL A 94 -17.96 12.35 23.06
C VAL A 94 -18.24 11.07 22.25
N ILE A 95 -18.76 11.20 21.01
CA ILE A 95 -19.02 10.06 20.11
C ILE A 95 -17.70 9.48 19.56
N HIS A 96 -16.69 10.32 19.31
CA HIS A 96 -15.36 9.87 18.93
C HIS A 96 -14.65 9.14 20.08
N GLU A 97 -14.79 9.63 21.31
CA GLU A 97 -14.20 9.02 22.52
C GLU A 97 -14.84 7.66 22.87
N LEU A 98 -16.10 7.44 22.49
CA LEU A 98 -16.84 6.18 22.70
C LEU A 98 -16.59 5.08 21.64
N GLY A 99 -15.62 5.27 20.74
CA GLY A 99 -15.04 4.14 19.98
C GLY A 99 -15.41 4.03 18.51
N ALA A 100 -15.84 5.12 17.87
CA ALA A 100 -16.04 5.14 16.41
C ALA A 100 -14.73 4.80 15.64
N ASP A 101 -13.57 5.21 16.15
CA ASP A 101 -12.28 4.93 15.49
C ASP A 101 -11.78 3.49 15.69
N ARG A 102 -12.31 2.75 16.68
CA ARG A 102 -11.96 1.33 16.93
C ARG A 102 -12.71 0.36 16.03
N LEU A 103 -13.78 0.79 15.36
CA LEU A 103 -14.54 -0.03 14.42
C LEU A 103 -13.92 -0.07 13.01
N PHE A 104 -12.90 0.75 12.73
CA PHE A 104 -12.23 0.82 11.41
C PHE A 104 -10.86 0.14 11.36
N LEU A 105 -10.40 -0.51 12.44
CA LEU A 105 -8.99 -0.92 12.55
C LEU A 105 -8.60 -2.30 12.01
N ASP A 106 -9.48 -3.11 11.42
CA ASP A 106 -9.07 -4.42 10.86
C ASP A 106 -9.48 -4.64 9.40
N GLY A 107 -9.32 -3.62 8.57
CA GLY A 107 -9.46 -3.74 7.11
C GLY A 107 -8.14 -3.99 6.40
N LEU A 108 -7.72 -5.26 6.25
CA LEU A 108 -6.71 -5.71 5.27
C LEU A 108 -5.35 -4.99 5.31
N VAL A 109 -4.65 -4.99 6.44
CA VAL A 109 -3.20 -4.69 6.46
C VAL A 109 -2.44 -5.96 6.82
N SER A 110 -1.79 -6.58 5.83
CA SER A 110 -0.79 -7.63 6.09
C SER A 110 0.54 -6.97 6.43
N VAL A 111 0.85 -6.82 7.72
CA VAL A 111 2.21 -6.53 8.19
C VAL A 111 2.97 -7.86 8.25
N TRP A 112 4.04 -8.00 7.46
CA TRP A 112 4.92 -9.16 7.55
C TRP A 112 5.66 -9.14 8.89
N HIS A 113 5.54 -10.23 9.65
CA HIS A 113 6.35 -10.47 10.84
C HIS A 113 7.43 -11.51 10.51
N PRO A 114 8.68 -11.29 10.96
CA PRO A 114 9.82 -12.16 10.68
C PRO A 114 9.71 -13.56 11.28
#